data_AF-A0A1F2R821-F1
#
_entry.id   AF-A0A1F2R821-F1
#
_cell.length_a   1.000
_cell.length_b   1.000
_cell.length_c   1.000
_cell.angle_alpha   90.00
_cell.angle_beta   90.00
_cell.angle_gamma   90.00
#
_symmetry.space_group_name_H-M   'P 1'
#
loop_
_entity.id
_entity.type
_entity.pdbx_description
1 polymer ?
#
loop_
_entity_poly.entity_id
_entity_poly.type
_entity_poly.pdbx_seq_one_letter_code
_entity_poly.pdbx_strand_id
1 'polypeptide(L)'
;MAAVRLRAGRVGLRGALTATTAAGALGRLTHGGRVVCLSKGAFGFGDCVRHLLTVSGSADVLLTTWAIGAKEIAAFRALVTDGAIRTLRLLVDASFVQRQPAYTASLRASFGPDCVRLATCHAKLATLVNAQWAFVVLSSANLNENKRLEVFSVEDNRRLATALATTLDGWFASPADWDVSRAEHARRFDAWGEPTPKAAIVAADDAQGGVEARVRPMAPAMAGDAAFFSDDPWGVDLRRVGISFTR
;
A
#
# COMPACT_ATOMS: atom_id res chain seq x y z
N MET A 1 -14.86 26.43 -16.65
CA MET A 1 -14.37 25.17 -17.25
C MET A 1 -15.21 24.01 -16.77
N ALA A 2 -15.90 23.30 -17.67
CA ALA A 2 -16.77 22.20 -17.31
C ALA A 2 -15.95 20.98 -16.83
N ALA A 3 -16.16 20.56 -15.59
CA ALA A 3 -15.52 19.38 -15.03
C ALA A 3 -15.99 18.13 -15.78
N VAL A 4 -15.09 17.51 -16.54
CA VAL A 4 -15.35 16.23 -17.21
C VAL A 4 -15.66 15.17 -16.14
N ARG A 5 -16.91 14.73 -16.07
CA ARG A 5 -17.32 13.59 -15.24
C ARG A 5 -16.84 12.31 -15.92
N LEU A 6 -15.82 11.66 -15.37
CA LEU A 6 -15.47 10.29 -15.78
C LEU A 6 -16.54 9.35 -15.22
N ARG A 7 -17.18 8.58 -16.11
CA ARG A 7 -18.08 7.47 -15.72
C ARG A 7 -17.24 6.31 -15.16
N ALA A 8 -17.82 5.53 -14.25
CA ALA A 8 -17.22 4.30 -13.71
C ALA A 8 -16.68 3.41 -14.86
N GLY A 9 -15.47 2.87 -14.69
CA GLY A 9 -14.82 2.02 -15.69
C GLY A 9 -13.99 2.74 -16.78
N ARG A 10 -13.76 4.06 -16.70
CA ARG A 10 -12.81 4.77 -17.58
C ARG A 10 -11.49 5.07 -16.87
N VAL A 11 -10.37 4.73 -17.51
CA VAL A 11 -9.02 5.13 -17.11
C VAL A 11 -8.80 6.58 -17.54
N GLY A 12 -8.65 7.49 -16.58
CA GLY A 12 -8.20 8.86 -16.85
C GLY A 12 -6.68 8.91 -16.92
N LEU A 13 -6.11 9.09 -18.10
CA LEU A 13 -4.69 9.45 -18.22
C LEU A 13 -4.56 10.96 -18.03
N ARG A 14 -3.91 11.38 -16.94
CA ARG A 14 -3.67 12.80 -16.68
C ARG A 14 -2.21 13.14 -16.93
N GLY A 15 -1.98 14.08 -17.85
CA GLY A 15 -0.65 14.63 -18.14
C GLY A 15 -0.14 15.45 -16.96
N ALA A 16 0.43 14.79 -15.95
CA ALA A 16 0.87 15.41 -14.71
C ALA A 16 2.30 15.95 -14.73
N LEU A 17 2.98 15.98 -15.89
CA LEU A 17 4.36 16.46 -16.00
C LEU A 17 4.52 17.95 -15.64
N THR A 18 3.42 18.71 -15.63
CA THR A 18 3.35 20.11 -15.21
C THR A 18 2.74 20.29 -13.81
N ALA A 19 2.14 19.25 -13.24
CA ALA A 19 1.56 19.31 -11.91
C ALA A 19 2.67 19.31 -10.86
N THR A 20 2.60 20.24 -9.92
CA THR A 20 3.58 20.39 -8.84
C THR A 20 3.18 19.65 -7.56
N THR A 21 1.98 19.06 -7.51
CA THR A 21 1.45 18.35 -6.34
C THR A 21 0.70 17.09 -6.74
N ALA A 22 0.62 16.12 -5.82
CA ALA A 22 -0.18 14.90 -6.02
C ALA A 22 -1.67 15.23 -6.25
N ALA A 23 -2.22 16.21 -5.54
CA ALA A 23 -3.60 16.65 -5.72
C ALA A 23 -3.87 17.21 -7.12
N GLY A 24 -2.97 18.05 -7.65
CA GLY A 24 -3.07 18.57 -9.01
C GLY A 24 -2.94 17.47 -10.07
N ALA A 25 -2.04 16.51 -9.84
CA ALA A 25 -1.80 15.39 -10.75
C ALA A 25 -2.96 14.39 -10.81
N LEU A 26 -3.48 13.99 -9.64
CA LEU A 26 -4.56 13.01 -9.51
C LEU A 26 -5.92 13.63 -9.84
N GLY A 27 -6.10 14.92 -9.50
CA GLY A 27 -7.32 15.67 -9.71
C GLY A 27 -8.52 15.03 -9.01
N ARG A 28 -9.71 15.18 -9.60
CA ARG A 28 -10.93 14.60 -9.04
C ARG A 28 -10.94 13.08 -9.21
N LEU A 29 -10.95 12.37 -8.09
CA LEU A 29 -11.17 10.92 -7.99
C LEU A 29 -12.66 10.61 -7.93
N THR A 30 -13.05 9.44 -8.44
CA THR A 30 -14.44 8.97 -8.49
C THR A 30 -14.50 7.49 -8.13
N HIS A 31 -15.61 7.06 -7.54
CA HIS A 31 -15.82 5.65 -7.24
C HIS A 31 -15.72 4.76 -8.50
N GLY A 32 -14.99 3.64 -8.38
CA GLY A 32 -14.70 2.74 -9.50
C GLY A 32 -13.89 3.36 -10.63
N GLY A 33 -13.28 4.53 -10.41
CA GLY A 33 -12.43 5.23 -11.37
C GLY A 33 -10.95 4.91 -11.16
N ARG A 34 -10.16 5.08 -12.23
CA ARG A 34 -8.70 4.96 -12.20
C ARG A 34 -8.06 6.17 -12.83
N VAL A 35 -7.00 6.67 -12.21
CA VAL A 35 -6.14 7.74 -12.72
C VAL A 35 -4.71 7.23 -12.82
N VAL A 36 -4.07 7.48 -13.96
CA VAL A 36 -2.64 7.23 -14.15
C VAL A 36 -1.96 8.57 -14.39
N CYS A 37 -0.87 8.83 -13.66
CA CYS A 37 -0.10 10.06 -13.78
C CYS A 37 1.41 9.79 -13.70
N LEU A 38 2.18 10.73 -14.25
CA LEU A 38 3.64 10.73 -14.24
C LEU A 38 4.15 11.93 -13.42
N SER A 39 5.13 11.69 -12.55
CA SER A 39 5.82 12.73 -11.79
C SER A 39 7.29 12.78 -12.20
N LYS A 40 7.87 13.98 -12.27
CA LYS A 40 9.33 14.19 -12.40
C LYS A 40 9.94 14.63 -11.07
N GLY A 41 9.45 14.05 -9.97
CA GLY A 41 9.91 14.37 -8.62
C GLY A 41 9.33 15.63 -7.99
N ALA A 42 8.24 16.17 -8.56
CA ALA A 42 7.48 17.26 -7.96
C ALA A 42 6.64 16.80 -6.75
N PHE A 43 6.18 15.56 -6.80
CA PHE A 43 5.56 14.84 -5.70
C PHE A 43 6.00 13.37 -5.75
N GLY A 44 6.01 12.72 -4.58
CA GLY A 44 6.39 11.31 -4.41
C GLY A 44 5.24 10.43 -3.95
N PHE A 45 5.58 9.17 -3.65
CA PHE A 45 4.59 8.18 -3.25
C PHE A 45 3.85 8.54 -1.95
N GLY A 46 4.57 9.10 -0.97
CA GLY A 46 3.97 9.59 0.28
C GLY A 46 2.98 10.74 0.06
N ASP A 47 3.21 11.62 -0.92
CA ASP A 47 2.28 12.70 -1.26
C ASP A 47 0.97 12.15 -1.82
N CYS A 48 1.02 11.08 -2.63
CA CYS A 48 -0.19 10.40 -3.10
C CYS A 48 -1.00 9.84 -1.93
N VAL A 49 -0.35 9.12 -1.01
CA VAL A 49 -1.04 8.54 0.16
C VAL A 49 -1.66 9.64 1.03
N ARG A 50 -0.92 10.70 1.34
CA ARG A 50 -1.44 11.84 2.11
C ARG A 50 -2.63 12.51 1.42
N HIS A 51 -2.54 12.75 0.11
CA HIS A 51 -3.67 13.32 -0.63
C HIS A 51 -4.90 12.39 -0.58
N LEU A 52 -4.70 11.08 -0.71
CA LEU A 52 -5.82 10.13 -0.66
C LEU A 52 -6.49 10.09 0.72
N LEU A 53 -5.75 10.27 1.82
CA LEU A 53 -6.33 10.45 3.15
C LEU A 53 -7.13 11.75 3.26
N THR A 54 -6.71 12.84 2.60
CA THR A 54 -7.54 14.07 2.55
C THR A 54 -8.85 13.88 1.78
N VAL A 55 -8.90 12.94 0.82
CA VAL A 55 -10.09 12.65 0.02
C VAL A 55 -11.01 11.64 0.72
N SER A 56 -10.43 10.59 1.29
CA SER A 56 -11.20 9.48 1.88
C SER A 56 -11.53 9.67 3.36
N GLY A 57 -10.84 10.56 4.07
CA GLY A 57 -10.83 10.61 5.53
C GLY A 57 -9.95 9.50 6.11
N SER A 58 -10.12 9.20 7.39
CA SER A 58 -9.31 8.18 8.06
C SER A 58 -9.49 6.79 7.44
N ALA A 59 -8.39 6.06 7.29
CA ALA A 59 -8.38 4.76 6.62
C ALA A 59 -7.37 3.78 7.24
N ASP A 60 -7.58 2.50 6.94
CA ASP A 60 -6.59 1.45 7.18
C ASP A 60 -5.62 1.44 6.00
N VAL A 61 -4.32 1.46 6.30
CA VAL A 61 -3.27 1.61 5.29
C VAL A 61 -2.35 0.39 5.28
N LEU A 62 -2.23 -0.23 4.12
CA LEU A 62 -1.20 -1.22 3.81
C LEU A 62 -0.25 -0.63 2.78
N LEU A 63 1.05 -0.77 3.00
CA LEU A 63 2.09 -0.24 2.14
C LEU A 63 3.17 -1.27 1.90
N THR A 64 3.71 -1.31 0.68
CA THR A 64 4.96 -1.99 0.37
C THR A 64 5.95 -0.99 -0.21
N THR A 65 7.23 -1.13 0.11
CA THR A 65 8.29 -0.33 -0.51
C THR A 65 9.64 -1.03 -0.40
N TRP A 66 10.57 -0.75 -1.32
CA TRP A 66 11.93 -1.28 -1.21
C TRP A 66 12.80 -0.42 -0.27
N ALA A 67 12.49 0.86 -0.16
CA ALA A 67 13.16 1.78 0.75
C ALA A 67 12.17 2.85 1.25
N ILE A 68 12.45 3.37 2.45
CA ILE A 68 11.74 4.50 3.04
C ILE A 68 12.74 5.53 3.57
N GLY A 69 12.45 6.82 3.41
CA GLY A 69 13.29 7.91 3.88
C GLY A 69 12.85 8.45 5.24
N ALA A 70 13.78 9.07 5.98
CA ALA A 70 13.50 9.63 7.32
C ALA A 70 12.32 10.62 7.36
N LYS A 71 12.18 11.48 6.34
CA LYS A 71 11.06 12.41 6.21
C LYS A 71 9.72 11.68 6.13
N GLU A 72 9.66 10.58 5.38
CA GLU A 72 8.44 9.78 5.23
C GLU A 72 8.15 8.98 6.51
N ILE A 73 9.16 8.45 7.20
CA ILE A 73 8.97 7.81 8.53
C ILE A 73 8.29 8.78 9.49
N ALA A 74 8.81 10.00 9.61
CA ALA A 74 8.25 11.02 10.49
C ALA A 74 6.84 11.45 10.06
N ALA A 75 6.61 11.67 8.77
CA ALA A 75 5.31 12.05 8.24
C ALA A 75 4.24 10.96 8.48
N PHE A 76 4.56 9.70 8.22
CA PHE A 76 3.63 8.59 8.47
C PHE A 76 3.37 8.36 9.96
N ARG A 77 4.37 8.57 10.82
CA ARG A 77 4.16 8.52 12.28
C ARG A 77 3.18 9.60 12.75
N ALA A 78 3.26 10.81 12.20
CA ALA A 78 2.29 11.86 12.51
C ALA A 78 0.88 11.44 12.05
N LEU A 79 0.72 10.93 10.83
CA LEU A 79 -0.59 10.47 10.33
C LEU A 79 -1.23 9.36 11.18
N VAL A 80 -0.42 8.45 11.73
CA VAL A 80 -0.89 7.43 12.68
C VAL A 80 -1.29 8.06 14.01
N THR A 81 -0.42 8.90 14.58
CA THR A 81 -0.68 9.60 15.85
C THR A 81 -1.95 10.45 15.80
N ASP A 82 -2.16 11.15 14.67
CA ASP A 82 -3.30 12.05 14.46
C ASP A 82 -4.60 11.30 14.08
N GLY A 83 -4.56 9.97 13.96
CA GLY A 83 -5.72 9.14 13.62
C GLY A 83 -6.18 9.23 12.17
N ALA A 84 -5.40 9.86 11.28
CA ALA A 84 -5.66 9.82 9.84
C ALA A 84 -5.39 8.41 9.28
N ILE A 85 -4.35 7.73 9.78
CA ILE A 85 -4.13 6.30 9.55
C ILE A 85 -4.59 5.54 10.79
N ARG A 86 -5.68 4.78 10.66
CA ARG A 86 -6.26 4.01 11.78
C ARG A 86 -5.40 2.79 12.12
N THR A 87 -4.92 2.10 11.09
CA THR A 87 -4.00 0.96 11.19
C THR A 87 -2.96 1.06 10.09
N LEU A 88 -1.69 0.80 10.40
CA LEU A 88 -0.60 0.78 9.42
C LEU A 88 0.03 -0.61 9.34
N ARG A 89 0.09 -1.15 8.13
CA ARG A 89 0.90 -2.32 7.79
C ARG A 89 1.92 -1.91 6.73
N LEU A 90 3.21 -2.10 7.01
CA LEU A 90 4.30 -1.68 6.13
C LEU A 90 5.24 -2.86 5.85
N LEU A 91 5.29 -3.33 4.61
CA LEU A 91 6.26 -4.32 4.14
C LEU A 91 7.45 -3.61 3.50
N VAL A 92 8.63 -3.75 4.09
CA VAL A 92 9.89 -3.17 3.57
C VAL A 92 10.80 -4.28 3.09
N ASP A 93 11.64 -3.99 2.11
CA ASP A 93 12.65 -4.94 1.67
C ASP A 93 13.62 -5.32 2.79
N ALA A 94 13.89 -6.62 2.95
CA ALA A 94 14.78 -7.15 3.97
C ALA A 94 16.21 -6.59 3.90
N SER A 95 16.72 -6.27 2.69
CA SER A 95 18.06 -5.67 2.57
C SER A 95 18.14 -4.26 3.16
N PHE A 96 17.01 -3.62 3.45
CA PHE A 96 16.98 -2.29 4.04
C PHE A 96 17.69 -2.23 5.40
N VAL A 97 17.62 -3.29 6.20
CA VAL A 97 18.29 -3.40 7.51
C VAL A 97 19.80 -3.16 7.38
N GLN A 98 20.44 -3.86 6.44
CA GLN A 98 21.88 -3.75 6.19
C GLN A 98 22.23 -2.43 5.48
N ARG A 99 21.42 -2.01 4.51
CA ARG A 99 21.71 -0.81 3.70
C ARG A 99 21.50 0.49 4.46
N GLN A 100 20.55 0.51 5.39
CA GLN A 100 20.06 1.72 6.07
C GLN A 100 19.77 1.43 7.56
N PRO A 101 20.79 1.06 8.36
CA PRO A 101 20.60 0.66 9.75
C PRO A 101 19.99 1.77 10.62
N ALA A 102 20.37 3.03 10.40
CA ALA A 102 19.81 4.17 11.12
C ALA A 102 18.31 4.38 10.84
N TYR A 103 17.88 4.22 9.58
CA TYR A 103 16.46 4.36 9.23
C TYR A 103 15.64 3.15 9.68
N THR A 104 16.26 1.98 9.71
CA THR A 104 15.67 0.76 10.28
C THR A 104 15.40 0.94 11.77
N ALA A 105 16.36 1.47 12.54
CA ALA A 105 16.15 1.80 13.94
C ALA A 105 15.02 2.84 14.12
N SER A 106 14.97 3.86 13.25
CA SER A 106 13.91 4.87 13.27
C SER A 106 12.52 4.29 12.96
N LEU A 107 12.40 3.37 11.99
CA LEU A 107 11.15 2.64 11.71
C LEU A 107 10.67 1.86 12.93
N ARG A 108 11.58 1.06 13.51
CA ARG A 108 11.29 0.22 14.69
C ARG A 108 10.80 1.08 15.86
N ALA A 109 11.46 2.21 16.12
CA ALA A 109 11.08 3.13 17.18
C ALA A 109 9.77 3.91 16.90
N SER A 110 9.42 4.11 15.63
CA SER A 110 8.25 4.91 15.25
C SER A 110 6.95 4.13 15.23
N PHE A 111 6.99 2.85 14.84
CA PHE A 111 5.78 2.06 14.60
C PHE A 111 5.73 0.74 15.39
N GLY A 112 6.83 0.33 16.02
CA GLY A 112 6.90 -0.95 16.73
C GLY A 112 6.98 -2.18 15.80
N PRO A 113 7.13 -3.38 16.39
CA PRO A 113 7.34 -4.62 15.65
C PRO A 113 6.09 -5.15 14.94
N ASP A 114 4.89 -4.69 15.32
CA ASP A 114 3.63 -5.22 14.79
C ASP A 114 3.21 -4.55 13.48
N CYS A 115 3.67 -3.33 13.21
CA CYS A 115 3.29 -2.59 12.01
C CYS A 115 4.19 -2.90 10.81
N VAL A 116 5.48 -3.15 11.03
CA VAL A 116 6.47 -3.28 9.95
C VAL A 116 6.82 -4.75 9.75
N ARG A 117 7.05 -5.17 8.50
CA ARG A 117 7.56 -6.51 8.13
C ARG A 117 8.68 -6.37 7.13
N LEU A 118 9.56 -7.38 7.12
CA LEU A 118 10.71 -7.45 6.23
C LEU A 118 10.60 -8.69 5.34
N ALA A 119 10.63 -8.48 4.03
CA ALA A 119 10.57 -9.55 3.02
C ALA A 119 11.43 -9.17 1.82
N THR A 120 11.73 -10.12 0.93
CA THR A 120 12.24 -9.78 -0.40
C THR A 120 11.16 -9.01 -1.16
N CYS A 121 11.28 -7.69 -1.27
CA CYS A 121 10.18 -6.84 -1.73
C CYS A 121 10.68 -5.67 -2.57
N HIS A 122 10.38 -5.71 -3.87
CA HIS A 122 10.59 -4.57 -4.76
C HIS A 122 9.27 -3.91 -5.21
N ALA A 123 8.12 -4.42 -4.78
CA ALA A 123 6.83 -3.83 -5.07
C ALA A 123 6.64 -2.51 -4.32
N LYS A 124 6.02 -1.52 -4.97
CA LYS A 124 5.57 -0.28 -4.32
C LYS A 124 4.09 -0.12 -4.57
N LEU A 125 3.31 -0.43 -3.54
CA LEU A 125 1.87 -0.28 -3.58
C LEU A 125 1.34 0.21 -2.24
N ALA A 126 0.17 0.83 -2.29
CA ALA A 126 -0.59 1.23 -1.13
C ALA A 126 -2.04 0.77 -1.29
N THR A 127 -2.68 0.34 -0.21
CA THR A 127 -4.14 0.34 -0.12
C THR A 127 -4.57 1.27 1.00
N LEU A 128 -5.61 2.06 0.76
CA LEU A 128 -6.25 2.89 1.78
C LEU A 128 -7.73 2.52 1.81
N VAL A 129 -8.17 1.86 2.87
CA VAL A 129 -9.50 1.28 2.94
C VAL A 129 -10.26 1.83 4.14
N ASN A 130 -11.49 2.30 3.89
CA ASN A 130 -12.47 2.59 4.92
C ASN A 130 -13.88 2.18 4.45
N ALA A 131 -14.92 2.68 5.12
CA ALA A 131 -16.31 2.34 4.78
C ALA A 131 -16.73 2.85 3.40
N GLN A 132 -16.19 3.99 2.95
CA GLN A 132 -16.61 4.66 1.72
C GLN A 132 -15.66 4.40 0.55
N TRP A 133 -14.36 4.36 0.81
CA TRP A 133 -13.31 4.26 -0.21
C TRP A 133 -12.45 3.01 -0.01
N ALA A 134 -11.93 2.50 -1.13
CA ALA A 134 -10.90 1.47 -1.13
C ALA A 134 -9.89 1.80 -2.25
N PHE A 135 -9.02 2.77 -1.95
CA PHE A 135 -8.00 3.17 -2.90
C PHE A 135 -6.89 2.13 -3.00
N VAL A 136 -6.43 1.89 -4.22
CA VAL A 136 -5.21 1.15 -4.54
C VAL A 136 -4.28 2.08 -5.30
N VAL A 137 -3.04 2.16 -4.85
CA VAL A 137 -1.96 2.87 -5.51
C VAL A 137 -0.91 1.86 -5.94
N LEU A 138 -0.56 1.84 -7.21
CA LEU A 138 0.62 1.16 -7.73
C LEU A 138 1.63 2.21 -8.18
N SER A 139 2.89 2.03 -7.79
CA SER A 139 3.94 3.00 -8.08
C SER A 139 5.25 2.34 -8.50
N SER A 140 6.06 3.07 -9.27
CA SER A 140 7.49 2.78 -9.42
C SER A 140 8.35 3.40 -8.32
N ALA A 141 7.83 4.42 -7.63
CA ALA A 141 8.57 5.23 -6.66
C ALA A 141 8.62 4.54 -5.29
N ASN A 142 9.79 4.59 -4.66
CA ASN A 142 9.94 4.24 -3.25
C ASN A 142 9.25 5.30 -2.35
N LEU A 143 9.05 4.95 -1.08
CA LEU A 143 8.54 5.85 -0.05
C LEU A 143 9.65 6.80 0.46
N ASN A 144 10.25 7.55 -0.46
CA ASN A 144 11.27 8.56 -0.20
C ASN A 144 11.23 9.62 -1.30
N GLU A 145 12.10 10.62 -1.19
CA GLU A 145 12.24 11.63 -2.23
C GLU A 145 12.86 11.01 -3.49
N ASN A 146 12.08 10.97 -4.58
CA ASN A 146 12.51 10.48 -5.88
C ASN A 146 12.50 11.63 -6.89
N LYS A 147 13.69 12.13 -7.27
CA LYS A 147 13.86 13.12 -8.37
C LYS A 147 13.95 12.45 -9.75
N ARG A 148 13.20 11.37 -9.94
CA ARG A 148 13.16 10.58 -11.18
C ARG A 148 11.78 10.67 -11.81
N LEU A 149 11.67 10.22 -13.06
CA LEU A 149 10.39 9.98 -13.68
C LEU A 149 9.74 8.76 -13.01
N GLU A 150 8.60 8.97 -12.39
CA GLU A 150 7.85 7.95 -11.67
C GLU A 150 6.43 7.86 -12.19
N VAL A 151 5.87 6.65 -12.21
CA VAL A 151 4.48 6.39 -12.55
C VAL A 151 3.67 6.12 -11.29
N PHE A 152 2.47 6.67 -11.24
CA PHE A 152 1.46 6.36 -10.23
C PHE A 152 0.17 5.97 -10.93
N SER A 153 -0.40 4.86 -10.50
CA SER A 153 -1.73 4.41 -10.88
C SER A 153 -2.58 4.34 -9.62
N VAL A 154 -3.62 5.16 -9.55
CA VAL A 154 -4.53 5.26 -8.41
C VAL A 154 -5.93 4.86 -8.85
N GLU A 155 -6.56 3.90 -8.18
CA GLU A 155 -7.94 3.51 -8.45
C GLU A 155 -8.73 3.31 -7.17
N ASP A 156 -10.04 3.57 -7.21
CA ASP A 156 -10.96 3.11 -6.16
C ASP A 156 -11.51 1.73 -6.54
N ASN A 157 -10.98 0.68 -5.90
CA ASN A 157 -11.27 -0.70 -6.24
C ASN A 157 -11.17 -1.60 -5.01
N ARG A 158 -12.31 -1.83 -4.34
CA ARG A 158 -12.39 -2.65 -3.13
C ARG A 158 -11.98 -4.10 -3.36
N ARG A 159 -12.30 -4.68 -4.52
CA ARG A 159 -11.92 -6.07 -4.82
C ARG A 159 -10.40 -6.20 -4.91
N LEU A 160 -9.74 -5.31 -5.65
CA LEU A 160 -8.28 -5.30 -5.76
C LEU A 160 -7.61 -5.01 -4.41
N ALA A 161 -8.09 -4.02 -3.66
CA ALA A 161 -7.55 -3.71 -2.33
C ALA A 161 -7.63 -4.93 -1.39
N THR A 162 -8.77 -5.61 -1.39
CA THR A 162 -9.00 -6.82 -0.57
C THR A 162 -8.08 -7.96 -1.01
N ALA A 163 -7.94 -8.20 -2.31
CA ALA A 163 -7.05 -9.23 -2.84
C ALA A 163 -5.59 -8.99 -2.44
N LEU A 164 -5.09 -7.76 -2.63
CA LEU A 164 -3.72 -7.40 -2.25
C LEU A 164 -3.47 -7.55 -0.75
N ALA A 165 -4.43 -7.09 0.08
CA ALA A 165 -4.35 -7.24 1.52
C ALA A 165 -4.33 -8.72 1.94
N THR A 166 -5.25 -9.53 1.41
CA THR A 166 -5.36 -10.96 1.72
C THR A 166 -4.10 -11.71 1.33
N THR A 167 -3.54 -11.44 0.14
CA THR A 167 -2.28 -12.05 -0.29
C THR A 167 -1.15 -11.72 0.67
N LEU A 168 -1.07 -10.47 1.13
CA LEU A 168 -0.02 -10.00 2.02
C LEU A 168 -0.24 -10.35 3.50
N ASP A 169 -1.43 -10.80 3.91
CA ASP A 169 -1.76 -11.13 5.31
C ASP A 169 -0.77 -12.14 5.92
N GLY A 170 -0.32 -13.12 5.12
CA GLY A 170 0.65 -14.14 5.57
C GLY A 170 1.95 -13.54 6.12
N TRP A 171 2.41 -12.41 5.59
CA TRP A 171 3.60 -11.71 6.10
C TRP A 171 3.38 -11.05 7.46
N PHE A 172 2.14 -10.70 7.77
CA PHE A 172 1.80 -10.01 9.01
C PHE A 172 1.35 -10.95 10.14
N ALA A 173 1.25 -12.26 9.88
CA ALA A 173 0.82 -13.28 10.84
C ALA A 173 1.71 -13.36 12.10
N SER A 174 3.00 -13.06 11.97
CA SER A 174 3.97 -12.99 13.08
C SER A 174 4.67 -11.63 13.07
N PRO A 175 5.16 -11.10 14.21
CA PRO A 175 5.88 -9.81 14.27
C PRO A 175 7.12 -9.75 13.37
N ALA A 176 7.64 -8.54 13.09
CA ALA A 176 8.89 -8.40 12.36
C ALA A 176 10.07 -9.03 13.11
N ASP A 177 10.79 -9.88 12.40
CA ASP A 177 12.05 -10.48 12.82
C ASP A 177 13.18 -9.68 12.15
N TRP A 178 13.72 -8.72 12.89
CA TRP A 178 14.64 -7.69 12.38
C TRP A 178 16.09 -8.17 12.24
N ASP A 179 16.45 -9.23 12.96
CA ASP A 179 17.83 -9.70 13.12
C ASP A 179 18.09 -10.99 12.31
N VAL A 180 17.32 -11.17 11.23
CA VAL A 180 17.33 -12.37 10.38
C VAL A 180 18.29 -12.21 9.22
N SER A 181 18.98 -13.30 8.88
CA SER A 181 19.86 -13.32 7.71
C SER A 181 19.09 -13.12 6.40
N ARG A 182 19.73 -12.50 5.40
CA ARG A 182 19.14 -12.36 4.05
C ARG A 182 18.73 -13.71 3.44
N ALA A 183 19.50 -14.77 3.68
CA ALA A 183 19.19 -16.11 3.20
C ALA A 183 17.89 -16.65 3.80
N GLU A 184 17.64 -16.37 5.08
CA GLU A 184 16.40 -16.77 5.74
C GLU A 184 15.20 -15.95 5.26
N HIS A 185 15.35 -14.64 5.00
CA HIS A 185 14.30 -13.87 4.33
C HIS A 185 13.97 -14.41 2.93
N ALA A 186 14.98 -14.84 2.17
CA ALA A 186 14.76 -15.47 0.86
C ALA A 186 13.99 -16.80 1.00
N ARG A 187 14.39 -17.68 1.93
CA ARG A 187 13.66 -18.93 2.21
C ARG A 187 12.20 -18.68 2.59
N ARG A 188 11.94 -17.70 3.48
CA ARG A 188 10.57 -17.34 3.87
C ARG A 188 9.75 -16.81 2.69
N PHE A 189 10.38 -16.07 1.78
CA PHE A 189 9.75 -15.60 0.56
C PHE A 189 9.43 -16.75 -0.40
N ASP A 190 10.34 -17.69 -0.59
CA ASP A 190 10.13 -18.86 -1.46
C ASP A 190 9.03 -19.79 -0.90
N ALA A 191 8.89 -19.87 0.43
CA ALA A 191 7.83 -20.63 1.09
C ALA A 191 6.47 -19.89 1.15
N TRP A 192 6.43 -18.59 0.82
CA TRP A 192 5.21 -17.81 0.90
C TRP A 192 4.28 -18.13 -0.28
N GLY A 193 3.04 -18.50 0.05
CA GLY A 193 2.05 -18.90 -0.95
C GLY A 193 2.02 -20.40 -1.22
N GLU A 194 3.00 -21.17 -0.73
CA GLU A 194 2.87 -22.62 -0.63
C GLU A 194 1.79 -22.95 0.42
N PRO A 195 0.87 -23.89 0.14
CA PRO A 195 -0.08 -24.34 1.15
C PRO A 195 0.71 -24.87 2.35
N THR A 196 0.66 -24.14 3.45
CA THR A 196 1.30 -24.56 4.69
C THR A 196 0.76 -25.96 5.04
N PRO A 197 1.61 -26.97 5.30
CA PRO A 197 1.14 -28.23 5.85
C PRO A 197 0.32 -27.89 7.09
N LYS A 198 -0.95 -28.33 7.14
CA LYS A 198 -1.93 -28.04 8.21
C LYS A 198 -1.25 -27.98 9.59
N ALA A 199 -0.82 -26.78 9.99
CA ALA A 199 -0.28 -26.53 11.31
C ALA A 199 -1.42 -25.97 12.14
N ALA A 200 -1.76 -26.74 13.17
CA ALA A 200 -2.86 -26.53 14.09
C ALA A 200 -2.98 -25.08 14.55
N ILE A 201 -4.16 -24.50 14.36
CA ILE A 201 -4.59 -23.34 15.14
C ILE A 201 -4.73 -23.85 16.58
N VAL A 202 -3.73 -23.59 17.40
CA VAL A 202 -3.84 -23.72 18.85
C VAL A 202 -4.61 -22.48 19.33
N ALA A 203 -5.82 -22.70 19.83
CA ALA A 203 -6.57 -21.69 20.55
C ALA A 203 -5.76 -21.25 21.77
N ALA A 204 -5.55 -19.94 21.94
CA ALA A 204 -5.03 -19.37 23.16
C ALA A 204 -5.98 -18.28 23.64
N ASP A 205 -6.54 -18.54 24.81
CA ASP A 205 -7.56 -17.81 25.54
C ASP A 205 -7.15 -16.39 25.97
N ASP A 206 -8.19 -15.67 26.37
CA ASP A 206 -8.27 -14.34 26.96
C ASP A 206 -7.26 -14.06 28.10
N ALA A 207 -6.63 -12.88 28.09
CA ALA A 207 -6.30 -12.15 29.31
C ALA A 207 -5.97 -10.64 29.11
N GLN A 208 -6.79 -9.81 29.76
CA GLN A 208 -6.61 -8.48 30.41
C GLN A 208 -5.63 -7.40 29.87
N GLY A 209 -6.22 -6.23 29.55
CA GLY A 209 -6.00 -4.96 30.28
C GLY A 209 -4.68 -4.19 30.14
N GLY A 210 -4.71 -3.02 29.49
CA GLY A 210 -3.67 -1.99 29.57
C GLY A 210 -3.76 -0.96 28.45
N VAL A 211 -4.07 0.30 28.80
CA VAL A 211 -4.18 1.44 27.87
C VAL A 211 -2.78 1.95 27.53
N GLU A 212 -2.23 1.43 26.45
CA GLU A 212 -1.18 2.05 25.66
C GLU A 212 -1.72 2.25 24.25
N ALA A 213 -1.19 3.19 23.48
CA ALA A 213 -1.60 3.47 22.10
C ALA A 213 -1.32 2.26 21.20
N ARG A 214 -2.22 1.27 21.24
CA ARG A 214 -2.16 0.03 20.46
C ARG A 214 -2.61 0.37 19.04
N VAL A 215 -1.65 0.41 18.12
CA VAL A 215 -1.96 0.25 16.69
C VAL A 215 -2.64 -1.11 16.55
N ARG A 216 -3.93 -1.11 16.25
CA ARG A 216 -4.67 -2.37 16.09
C ARG A 216 -4.21 -3.05 14.80
N PRO A 217 -3.89 -4.35 14.81
CA PRO A 217 -3.71 -5.08 13.56
C PRO A 217 -5.02 -5.02 12.77
N MET A 218 -4.92 -4.75 11.47
CA MET A 218 -6.07 -4.76 10.56
C MET A 218 -6.80 -6.11 10.70
N ALA A 219 -8.13 -6.08 10.82
CA ALA A 219 -8.93 -7.31 10.87
C ALA A 219 -8.71 -8.13 9.58
N PRO A 220 -8.69 -9.47 9.64
CA PRO A 220 -8.58 -10.30 8.45
C PRO A 220 -9.69 -9.95 7.45
N ALA A 221 -9.34 -9.90 6.17
CA ALA A 221 -10.29 -9.62 5.11
C ALA A 221 -11.45 -10.63 5.18
N MET A 222 -12.69 -10.15 5.28
CA MET A 222 -13.88 -10.99 5.24
C MET A 222 -13.86 -11.84 3.96
N ALA A 223 -13.88 -13.16 4.12
CA ALA A 223 -13.88 -14.12 3.03
C ALA A 223 -15.12 -13.90 2.14
N GLY A 224 -14.91 -13.33 0.96
CA GLY A 224 -15.91 -13.21 -0.10
C GLY A 224 -15.48 -14.04 -1.30
N ASP A 225 -16.45 -14.79 -1.86
CA ASP A 225 -16.31 -15.81 -2.90
C ASP A 225 -15.13 -15.61 -3.88
N ALA A 226 -14.21 -16.57 -3.81
CA ALA A 226 -13.04 -16.68 -4.64
C ALA A 226 -13.40 -17.20 -6.04
N ALA A 227 -13.75 -16.29 -6.95
CA ALA A 227 -13.64 -16.50 -8.39
C ALA A 227 -12.58 -15.51 -8.93
N PHE A 228 -11.32 -15.94 -8.93
CA PHE A 228 -10.14 -15.08 -9.03
C PHE A 228 -9.46 -15.04 -10.41
N PHE A 229 -9.95 -15.75 -11.42
CA PHE A 229 -9.29 -15.82 -12.72
C PHE A 229 -10.28 -15.64 -13.86
N SER A 230 -9.85 -14.86 -14.86
CA SER A 230 -10.39 -14.93 -16.21
C SER A 230 -9.71 -16.11 -16.90
N ASP A 231 -10.46 -16.99 -17.56
CA ASP A 231 -9.95 -18.18 -18.25
C ASP A 231 -9.05 -17.88 -19.47
N ASP A 232 -8.86 -16.61 -19.84
CA ASP A 232 -7.92 -16.20 -20.89
C ASP A 232 -6.46 -16.19 -20.40
N PRO A 233 -5.49 -16.67 -21.21
CA PRO A 233 -4.08 -16.81 -20.82
C PRO A 233 -3.35 -15.50 -20.45
N TRP A 234 -3.99 -14.34 -20.65
CA TRP A 234 -3.51 -13.00 -20.26
C TRP A 234 -4.64 -12.08 -19.78
N GLY A 235 -5.68 -12.63 -19.14
CA GLY A 235 -6.99 -12.01 -18.94
C GLY A 235 -7.06 -10.52 -18.56
N VAL A 236 -7.20 -9.64 -19.56
CA VAL A 236 -8.29 -8.66 -19.73
C VAL A 236 -8.47 -8.35 -21.23
N ASP A 237 -9.71 -8.32 -21.72
CA ASP A 237 -10.06 -7.78 -23.04
C ASP A 237 -9.61 -6.31 -23.19
N LEU A 238 -8.52 -6.09 -23.94
CA LEU A 238 -7.92 -4.79 -24.22
C LEU A 238 -8.81 -3.85 -25.06
N ARG A 239 -9.99 -4.28 -25.54
CA ARG A 239 -10.94 -3.38 -26.22
C ARG A 239 -11.66 -2.42 -25.26
N ARG A 240 -11.52 -2.60 -23.94
CA ARG A 240 -12.15 -1.76 -22.90
C ARG A 240 -11.30 -0.59 -22.40
N VAL A 241 -10.02 -0.45 -22.77
CA VAL A 241 -9.13 0.56 -22.14
C VAL A 241 -9.47 2.03 -22.45
N GLY A 242 -10.35 2.32 -23.41
CA GLY A 242 -11.04 3.63 -23.51
C GLY A 242 -10.14 4.86 -23.34
N ILE A 243 -8.90 4.79 -23.84
CA ILE A 243 -7.88 5.80 -23.61
C ILE A 243 -8.23 7.03 -24.47
N SER A 244 -8.71 8.08 -23.83
CA SER A 244 -8.93 9.38 -24.47
C SER A 244 -7.90 10.39 -23.97
N PHE A 245 -7.08 10.92 -24.87
CA PHE A 245 -6.20 12.05 -24.61
C PHE A 245 -6.98 13.35 -24.75
N THR A 246 -7.13 14.12 -23.67
CA THR A 246 -7.55 15.52 -23.76
C THR A 246 -6.30 16.39 -23.82
N ARG A 247 -6.20 17.22 -24.86
CA ARG A 247 -5.19 18.28 -24.98
C ARG A 247 -5.36 19.32 -23.88
#